data_AF-A0A7X0DHD0-F1
#
_entry.id   AF-A0A7X0DHD0-F1
#
_cell.length_a   1.000
_cell.length_b   1.000
_cell.length_c   1.000
_cell.angle_alpha   90.00
_cell.angle_beta   90.00
_cell.angle_gamma   90.00
#
_symmetry.space_group_name_H-M   'P 1'
#
loop_
_entity.id
_entity.type
_entity.pdbx_description
1 polymer ?
#
loop_
_entity_poly.entity_id
_entity_poly.type
_entity_poly.pdbx_seq_one_letter_code
_entity_poly.pdbx_strand_id
1 'polypeptide(L)' 'MIIFDIPYAPLRHGEWSVEVSNDGHSEFKSRKDALRFAVSSAVHAQQCGDDTLITVEGGDGQWRMFDHRVKGIA' A
#
# COMPACT_ATOMS: atom_id res chain seq x y z
N MET A 1 -6.63 -12.00 -4.30
CA MET A 1 -6.63 -10.59 -3.88
C MET A 1 -5.29 -10.27 -3.25
N ILE A 2 -4.59 -9.26 -3.77
CA ILE A 2 -3.31 -8.78 -3.27
C ILE A 2 -3.56 -7.51 -2.47
N ILE A 3 -3.07 -7.46 -1.23
CA ILE A 3 -3.24 -6.33 -0.33
C ILE A 3 -1.90 -5.62 -0.16
N PHE A 4 -1.89 -4.30 -0.33
CA PHE A 4 -0.74 -3.43 -0.12
C PHE A 4 -1.00 -2.54 1.09
N ASP A 5 -0.36 -2.82 2.22
CA ASP A 5 -0.58 -2.10 3.47
C ASP A 5 0.52 -1.05 3.70
N ILE A 6 0.11 0.20 3.88
CA ILE A 6 1.00 1.33 4.17
C ILE A 6 0.69 1.92 5.55
N PRO A 7 1.58 1.73 6.56
CA PRO A 7 1.36 2.23 7.91
C PRO A 7 1.44 3.77 7.97
N TYR A 8 1.00 4.34 9.09
CA TYR A 8 1.05 5.79 9.33
C TYR A 8 2.46 6.27 9.64
N ALA A 9 3.26 5.42 10.28
CA ALA A 9 4.62 5.72 10.71
C ALA A 9 5.63 4.75 10.07
N PRO A 10 6.89 5.17 9.88
CA PRO A 10 7.95 4.29 9.42
C PRO A 10 8.23 3.19 10.46
N LEU A 11 8.68 2.02 9.99
CA LEU A 11 8.96 0.87 10.88
C LEU A 11 10.16 1.16 11.79
N ARG A 12 11.32 1.45 11.21
CA ARG A 12 12.57 1.80 11.93
C ARG A 12 13.40 2.79 11.10
N HIS A 13 14.20 3.62 11.77
CA HIS A 13 15.16 4.55 11.13
C HIS A 13 14.64 5.51 10.04
N GLY A 14 13.31 5.72 9.95
CA GLY A 14 12.70 6.54 8.91
C GLY A 14 12.39 5.79 7.61
N GLU A 15 12.57 4.47 7.59
CA GLU A 15 12.23 3.61 6.47
C GLU A 15 10.75 3.24 6.51
N TRP A 16 10.08 3.54 5.40
CA TRP A 16 8.68 3.24 5.16
C TRP A 16 8.57 1.88 4.51
N SER A 17 7.60 1.07 4.92
CA SER A 17 7.34 -0.22 4.30
C SER A 17 6.02 -0.24 3.56
N VAL A 18 5.94 -1.09 2.55
CA VAL A 18 4.68 -1.64 2.04
C VAL A 18 4.70 -3.12 2.35
N GLU A 19 3.77 -3.59 3.17
CA GLU A 19 3.54 -5.02 3.38
C GLU A 19 2.62 -5.53 2.27
N VAL A 20 3.05 -6.59 1.59
CA VAL A 20 2.32 -7.19 0.48
C VAL A 20 1.95 -8.61 0.87
N SER A 21 0.65 -8.92 0.84
CA SER A 21 0.10 -10.18 1.36
C SER A 21 0.70 -11.46 0.74
N ASN A 22 1.37 -11.37 -0.40
CA ASN A 22 1.95 -12.50 -1.13
C ASN A 22 3.48 -12.41 -1.35
N ASP A 23 4.14 -11.30 -1.00
CA ASP A 23 5.51 -11.03 -1.45
C ASP A 23 6.42 -10.39 -0.38
N GLY A 24 5.95 -10.30 0.86
CA GLY A 24 6.73 -9.77 1.99
C GLY A 24 6.68 -8.24 2.10
N HIS A 25 7.77 -7.62 2.57
CA HIS A 25 7.82 -6.16 2.76
C HIS A 25 8.85 -5.51 1.83
N SER A 26 8.46 -4.40 1.21
CA SER A 26 9.36 -3.52 0.44
C SER A 26 9.64 -2.25 1.24
N GLU A 27 10.89 -1.79 1.26
CA GLU A 27 11.34 -0.63 2.03
C GLU A 27 11.59 0.61 1.16
N PHE A 28 11.26 1.79 1.69
CA PHE A 28 11.27 3.07 0.99
C PHE A 28 11.76 4.20 1.89
N LYS A 29 12.41 5.20 1.29
CA LYS A 29 12.93 6.38 2.00
C LYS A 29 11.84 7.38 2.43
N SER A 30 10.63 7.26 1.88
CA SER A 30 9.51 8.14 2.21
C SER A 30 8.17 7.44 2.04
N ARG A 31 7.16 7.87 2.81
CA ARG A 31 5.78 7.38 2.67
C ARG A 31 5.24 7.58 1.26
N LYS A 32 5.63 8.69 0.64
CA LYS A 32 5.20 9.04 -0.71
C LYS A 32 5.71 8.02 -1.72
N ASP A 33 6.93 7.52 -1.53
CA ASP A 33 7.50 6.51 -2.42
C ASP A 33 6.87 5.13 -2.18
N ALA A 34 6.59 4.78 -0.92
CA ALA A 34 5.81 3.59 -0.57
C ALA A 34 4.42 3.62 -1.22
N LEU A 35 3.72 4.75 -1.15
CA LEU A 35 2.41 4.93 -1.81
C LEU A 35 2.49 4.82 -3.33
N ARG A 36 3.51 5.42 -3.97
CA ARG A 36 3.72 5.31 -5.42
C ARG A 36 3.95 3.86 -5.85
N PHE A 37 4.77 3.13 -5.09
CA PHE A 37 4.99 1.71 -5.32
C PHE A 37 3.68 0.94 -5.22
N ALA A 38 2.94 1.07 -4.11
CA ALA A 38 1.69 0.35 -3.90
C ALA A 38 0.68 0.59 -5.03
N VAL A 39 0.52 1.85 -5.48
CA VAL A 39 -0.37 2.19 -6.60
C VAL A 39 0.11 1.56 -7.91
N SER A 40 1.40 1.68 -8.24
CA SER A 40 1.95 1.10 -9.47
C SER A 40 1.82 -0.43 -9.49
N SER A 41 2.11 -1.07 -8.36
CA SER A 41 2.02 -2.52 -8.20
C SER A 41 0.58 -3.01 -8.24
N ALA A 42 -0.35 -2.29 -7.62
CA ALA A 42 -1.78 -2.62 -7.68
C ALA A 42 -2.35 -2.50 -9.10
N VAL A 43 -1.96 -1.46 -9.85
CA VAL A 43 -2.34 -1.31 -11.27
C VAL A 43 -1.78 -2.47 -12.09
N HIS A 44 -0.51 -2.84 -11.89
CA HIS A 44 0.12 -3.94 -12.63
C HIS A 44 -0.57 -5.28 -12.35
N ALA A 45 -0.80 -5.61 -11.07
CA ALA A 45 -1.51 -6.82 -10.68
C ALA A 45 -2.94 -6.87 -11.25
N GLN A 46 -3.67 -5.75 -11.25
CA GLN A 46 -4.97 -5.69 -11.92
C GLN A 46 -4.84 -5.97 -13.42
N GLN A 47 -3.84 -5.41 -14.10
CA GLN A 47 -3.63 -5.70 -15.53
C GLN A 47 -3.31 -7.19 -15.79
N CYS A 48 -2.78 -7.90 -14.81
CA CYS A 48 -2.57 -9.35 -14.83
C CYS A 48 -3.81 -10.18 -14.46
N GLY A 49 -4.91 -9.53 -14.07
CA GLY A 49 -6.18 -10.18 -13.70
C GLY A 49 -6.33 -10.45 -12.20
N ASP A 50 -5.45 -9.91 -11.36
CA ASP A 50 -5.55 -10.04 -9.90
C ASP A 50 -6.38 -8.91 -9.28
N ASP A 51 -7.30 -9.28 -8.39
CA ASP A 51 -7.94 -8.30 -7.51
C ASP A 51 -6.92 -7.66 -6.57
N THR A 52 -6.99 -6.35 -6.40
CA THR A 52 -6.05 -5.60 -5.55
C THR A 52 -6.75 -4.64 -4.60
N LEU A 53 -6.14 -4.48 -3.44
CA LEU A 53 -6.58 -3.59 -2.37
C LEU A 53 -5.37 -2.83 -1.81
N ILE A 54 -5.46 -1.51 -1.72
CA ILE A 54 -4.46 -0.69 -1.05
C ILE A 54 -5.06 -0.25 0.27
N THR A 55 -4.37 -0.49 1.38
CA THR A 55 -4.80 0.02 2.69
C THR A 55 -3.79 1.03 3.23
N VAL A 56 -4.28 2.12 3.78
CA VAL A 56 -3.46 3.21 4.30
C VAL A 56 -3.94 3.59 5.68
N GLU A 57 -3.05 3.51 6.67
CA GLU A 57 -3.35 3.95 8.03
C GLU A 57 -3.28 5.48 8.14
N GLY A 58 -4.34 6.12 8.61
CA GLY A 58 -4.34 7.56 8.86
C GLY A 58 -3.60 7.94 10.14
N GLY A 59 -3.36 9.24 10.34
CA GLY A 59 -2.81 9.75 11.61
C GLY A 59 -3.75 9.58 12.80
N ASP A 60 -4.98 9.18 12.53
CA ASP A 60 -6.00 8.78 13.49
C ASP A 60 -5.95 7.28 13.86
N GLY A 61 -4.97 6.53 13.32
CA GLY A 61 -4.85 5.08 13.51
C GLY A 61 -5.92 4.27 12.77
N GLN A 62 -6.73 4.91 11.92
CA GLN A 62 -7.77 4.24 11.15
C GLN A 62 -7.24 3.84 9.78
N TRP A 63 -7.45 2.57 9.43
CA TRP A 63 -7.11 2.06 8.12
C TRP A 63 -8.20 2.39 7.10
N ARG A 64 -7.78 2.95 5.97
CA ARG A 64 -8.66 3.30 4.85
C ARG A 64 -8.31 2.46 3.64
N MET A 65 -9.34 2.01 2.95
CA MET A 65 -9.22 1.11 1.82
C MET A 65 -9.39 1.89 0.51
N PHE A 66 -8.55 1.56 -0.46
CA PHE A 66 -8.56 2.14 -1.79
C PHE A 66 -8.41 1.06 -2.86
N ASP A 67 -9.08 1.25 -3.98
CA ASP A 67 -8.85 0.42 -5.17
C ASP A 67 -7.55 0.80 -5.89
N HIS A 68 -7.18 0.06 -6.94
CA HIS A 68 -6.04 0.35 -7.81
C HIS A 68 -6.08 1.73 -8.51
N ARG A 69 -7.23 2.42 -8.48
CA ARG A 69 -7.43 3.78 -9.02
C ARG A 69 -7.38 4.85 -7.94
N VAL A 70 -7.00 4.48 -6.71
CA VAL A 70 -6.95 5.35 -5.54
C VAL A 70 -8.33 5.95 -5.22
N LYS A 71 -9.40 5.22 -5.54
CA LYS A 71 -10.75 5.55 -5.09
C LYS A 71 -11.02 4.86 -3.77
N GLY A 72 -11.51 5.62 -2.80
CA GLY A 72 -11.96 5.07 -1.53
C GLY A 72 -13.06 4.05 -1.75
N ILE A 73 -12.94 2.92 -1.08
CA ILE A 73 -13.95 1.85 -1.04
C ILE A 73 -14.55 1.87 0.36
N ALA A 74 -15.87 2.05 0.40
CA ALA A 74 -16.66 2.22 1.61
C ALA A 74 -16.84 0.92 2.37
#